data_AF-A0A0P9GN99-F1
#
_entry.id   AF-A0A0P9GN99-F1
#
_cell.length_a   1.000
_cell.length_b   1.000
_cell.length_c   1.000
_cell.angle_alpha   90.00
_cell.angle_beta   90.00
_cell.angle_gamma   90.00
#
_symmetry.space_group_name_H-M   'P 1'
#
loop_
_entity.id
_entity.type
_entity.pdbx_description
1 polymer ?
#
loop_
_entity_poly.entity_id
_entity_poly.type
_entity_poly.pdbx_seq_one_letter_code
_entity_poly.pdbx_strand_id
1 'polypeptide(L)'
;MTGWTPGVEYPFVFRERTYLIQTPVIVYRVRWSNSKKAVTELSLAVSTDTNVTATSTLFRWPFSNVYRDQRVCWTAEVSCELREVVERGVFGFLQTPNNTHLYGLGVSHNAPYRDYDEFLGAVQANQGVNADWLIPAGKTVSEFHQA
;
A
#
# COMPACT_ATOMS: atom_id res chain seq x y z
N MET A 1 -1.53 13.11 9.77
CA MET A 1 -0.71 13.52 8.60
C MET A 1 -1.25 12.81 7.38
N THR A 2 -1.32 13.50 6.25
CA THR A 2 -1.83 12.95 4.99
C THR A 2 -0.95 13.42 3.85
N GLY A 3 -0.89 12.67 2.76
CA GLY A 3 -0.09 13.05 1.61
C GLY A 3 0.03 11.91 0.62
N TRP A 4 0.97 12.04 -0.30
CA TRP A 4 1.33 11.00 -1.23
C TRP A 4 2.84 10.92 -1.42
N THR A 5 3.32 9.75 -1.80
CA THR A 5 4.71 9.53 -2.22
C THR A 5 4.73 9.04 -3.66
N PRO A 6 5.69 9.46 -4.49
CA PRO A 6 5.82 8.94 -5.84
C PRO A 6 5.98 7.42 -5.82
N GLY A 7 5.69 6.77 -6.95
CA GLY A 7 5.99 5.36 -7.12
C GLY A 7 7.48 5.09 -6.92
N VAL A 8 7.79 4.05 -6.18
CA VAL A 8 9.16 3.60 -5.92
C VAL A 8 9.33 2.14 -6.32
N GLU A 9 10.52 1.80 -6.81
CA GLU A 9 10.89 0.40 -6.98
C GLU A 9 11.20 -0.21 -5.61
N TYR A 10 10.65 -1.38 -5.33
CA TYR A 10 10.78 -2.01 -4.03
C TYR A 10 10.85 -3.55 -4.14
N PRO A 11 11.76 -4.21 -3.40
CA PRO A 11 11.87 -5.67 -3.39
C PRO A 11 10.80 -6.30 -2.49
N PHE A 12 9.84 -6.99 -3.09
CA PHE A 12 8.80 -7.75 -2.39
C PHE A 12 9.24 -9.20 -2.22
N VAL A 13 9.24 -9.72 -1.00
CA VAL A 13 9.58 -11.14 -0.73
C VAL A 13 8.30 -11.96 -0.56
N PHE A 14 8.19 -13.06 -1.31
CA PHE A 14 7.10 -14.03 -1.20
C PHE A 14 7.60 -15.45 -1.49
N ARG A 15 7.30 -16.42 -0.60
CA ARG A 15 7.68 -17.83 -0.72
C ARG A 15 9.14 -18.04 -1.21
N GLU A 16 10.08 -17.36 -0.56
CA GLU A 16 11.54 -17.41 -0.84
C GLU A 16 11.99 -16.77 -2.17
N ARG A 17 11.09 -16.16 -2.93
CA ARG A 17 11.42 -15.36 -4.11
C ARG A 17 11.36 -13.88 -3.81
N THR A 18 12.24 -13.12 -4.46
CA THR A 18 12.22 -11.67 -4.46
C THR A 18 11.67 -11.18 -5.79
N TYR A 19 10.65 -10.34 -5.72
CA TYR A 19 10.03 -9.66 -6.85
C TYR A 19 10.38 -8.18 -6.80
N LEU A 20 10.96 -7.65 -7.86
CA LEU A 20 11.26 -6.22 -7.95
C LEU A 20 10.06 -5.49 -8.54
N ILE A 21 9.38 -4.71 -7.70
CA ILE A 21 8.07 -4.15 -8.01
C ILE A 21 8.16 -2.63 -8.09
N GLN A 22 7.78 -2.07 -9.24
CA GLN A 22 7.49 -0.64 -9.34
C GLN A 22 6.12 -0.37 -8.72
N THR A 23 6.12 0.24 -7.54
CA THR A 23 4.88 0.63 -6.86
C THR A 23 4.23 1.84 -7.55
N PRO A 24 2.89 1.90 -7.63
CA PRO A 24 2.18 3.11 -8.04
C PRO A 24 2.33 4.22 -6.99
N VAL A 25 1.82 5.41 -7.29
CA VAL A 25 1.81 6.52 -6.32
C VAL A 25 1.00 6.12 -5.10
N ILE A 26 1.62 6.19 -3.92
CA ILE A 26 1.01 5.80 -2.65
C ILE A 26 0.36 7.03 -2.04
N VAL A 27 -0.95 6.97 -1.77
CA VAL A 27 -1.68 7.98 -1.03
C VAL A 27 -1.91 7.47 0.38
N TYR A 28 -1.52 8.25 1.39
CA TYR A 28 -1.45 7.80 2.77
C TYR A 28 -2.16 8.73 3.76
N ARG A 29 -2.65 8.13 4.84
CA ARG A 29 -3.12 8.82 6.04
C ARG A 29 -2.52 8.16 7.27
N VAL A 30 -1.89 8.97 8.12
CA VAL A 30 -1.20 8.54 9.34
C VAL A 30 -1.79 9.25 10.55
N ARG A 31 -2.13 8.48 11.59
CA ARG A 31 -2.33 8.99 12.96
C ARG A 31 -1.07 8.74 13.78
N TRP A 32 -0.36 9.81 14.13
CA TRP A 32 0.85 9.77 14.96
C TRP A 32 0.56 10.37 16.33
N SER A 33 1.07 9.73 17.39
CA SER A 33 0.90 10.16 18.77
C SER A 33 2.17 10.81 19.30
N ASN A 34 2.07 12.06 19.75
CA ASN A 34 3.20 12.76 20.38
C ASN A 34 3.58 12.18 21.74
N SER A 35 2.59 11.71 22.52
CA SER A 35 2.85 11.11 23.83
C SER A 35 3.54 9.76 23.72
N LYS A 36 3.19 8.97 22.70
CA LYS A 36 3.81 7.65 22.45
C LYS A 36 5.02 7.70 21.55
N LYS A 37 5.23 8.82 20.84
CA LYS A 37 6.22 8.95 19.76
C LYS A 37 6.12 7.79 18.77
N ALA A 38 4.90 7.57 18.26
CA ALA A 38 4.61 6.41 17.42
C ALA A 38 3.49 6.66 16.41
N VAL A 39 3.57 5.97 15.27
CA VAL A 39 2.42 5.76 14.38
C VAL A 39 1.45 4.78 15.04
N THR A 40 0.22 5.22 15.21
CA THR A 40 -0.88 4.48 15.85
C THR A 40 -1.90 3.96 14.84
N GLU A 41 -1.98 4.58 13.65
CA GLU A 41 -2.81 4.12 12.54
C GLU A 41 -2.17 4.56 11.23
N LEU A 42 -2.15 3.66 10.24
CA LEU A 42 -1.77 3.94 8.87
C LEU A 42 -2.88 3.44 7.95
N SER A 43 -3.28 4.25 6.98
CA SER A 43 -4.15 3.86 5.88
C SER A 43 -3.46 4.17 4.57
N LEU A 44 -3.59 3.28 3.59
CA LEU A 44 -2.95 3.37 2.27
C LEU A 44 -3.95 3.08 1.15
N ALA A 45 -3.85 3.88 0.09
CA ALA A 45 -4.47 3.67 -1.20
C ALA A 45 -3.44 3.97 -2.29
N VAL A 46 -3.77 3.68 -3.54
CA VAL A 46 -2.89 4.01 -4.68
C VAL A 46 -3.61 4.87 -5.70
N SER A 47 -2.86 5.71 -6.40
CA SER A 47 -3.33 6.46 -7.56
C SER A 47 -2.53 6.05 -8.80
N THR A 48 -3.20 6.07 -9.94
CA THR A 48 -2.57 5.94 -11.27
C THR A 48 -2.11 7.28 -11.82
N ASP A 49 -2.51 8.40 -11.19
CA ASP A 49 -2.11 9.73 -11.63
C ASP A 49 -0.66 10.01 -11.25
N THR A 50 0.13 10.49 -12.20
CA THR A 50 1.50 10.98 -11.93
C THR A 50 1.48 12.26 -11.08
N ASN A 51 0.47 13.11 -11.28
CA ASN A 51 0.22 14.30 -10.48
C ASN A 51 -1.08 14.14 -9.70
N VAL A 52 -0.97 13.72 -8.44
CA VAL A 52 -2.13 13.49 -7.57
C VAL A 52 -2.82 14.81 -7.21
N THR A 53 -4.14 14.84 -7.37
CA THR A 53 -5.01 15.97 -7.02
C THR A 53 -6.06 15.53 -5.99
N ALA A 54 -6.78 16.49 -5.40
CA ALA A 54 -7.83 16.20 -4.43
C ALA A 54 -8.97 15.32 -5.01
N THR A 55 -9.20 15.36 -6.31
CA THR A 55 -10.25 14.62 -7.03
C THR A 55 -9.73 13.38 -7.75
N SER A 56 -8.43 13.08 -7.65
CA SER A 56 -7.85 11.86 -8.21
C SER A 56 -8.58 10.62 -7.70
N THR A 57 -8.83 9.68 -8.60
CA THR A 57 -9.47 8.41 -8.26
C THR A 57 -8.49 7.54 -7.49
N LEU A 58 -8.94 6.94 -6.38
CA LEU A 58 -8.13 6.02 -5.61
C LEU A 58 -8.51 4.56 -5.87
N PHE A 59 -7.48 3.73 -5.84
CA PHE A 59 -7.59 2.29 -5.90
C PHE A 59 -7.08 1.67 -4.60
N ARG A 60 -7.53 0.45 -4.33
CA ARG A 60 -7.03 -0.33 -3.21
C ARG A 60 -5.56 -0.64 -3.43
N TRP A 61 -4.80 -0.70 -2.34
CA TRP A 61 -3.48 -1.26 -2.36
C TRP A 61 -3.52 -2.67 -2.96
N PRO A 62 -2.80 -2.94 -4.06
CA PRO A 62 -2.98 -4.17 -4.81
C PRO A 62 -2.20 -5.34 -4.22
N PHE A 63 -1.29 -5.08 -3.29
CA PHE A 63 -0.53 -6.12 -2.59
C PHE A 63 -1.19 -6.45 -1.25
N SER A 64 -0.64 -7.41 -0.51
CA SER A 64 -1.22 -7.77 0.77
C SER A 64 -0.99 -6.72 1.88
N ASN A 65 -1.62 -6.94 3.03
CA ASN A 65 -1.49 -6.14 4.27
C ASN A 65 -2.28 -4.85 4.34
N VAL A 66 -3.25 -4.65 3.46
CA VAL A 66 -4.21 -3.53 3.55
C VAL A 66 -5.63 -4.07 3.49
N TYR A 67 -6.45 -3.70 4.46
CA TYR A 67 -7.85 -4.10 4.53
C TYR A 67 -8.70 -3.38 3.45
N ARG A 68 -9.92 -3.86 3.23
CA ARG A 68 -10.87 -3.24 2.27
C ARG A 68 -11.24 -1.79 2.61
N ASP A 69 -11.06 -1.37 3.86
CA ASP A 69 -11.24 0.00 4.34
C ASP A 69 -9.95 0.83 4.31
N GLN A 70 -8.94 0.35 3.58
CA GLN A 70 -7.63 0.98 3.36
C GLN A 70 -6.72 1.01 4.60
N ARG A 71 -7.15 0.52 5.76
CA ARG A 71 -6.26 0.45 6.93
C ARG A 71 -5.17 -0.59 6.70
N VAL A 72 -3.95 -0.23 7.06
CA VAL A 72 -2.81 -1.15 7.06
C VAL A 72 -2.99 -2.17 8.18
N CYS A 73 -2.78 -3.43 7.85
CA CYS A 73 -2.70 -4.51 8.81
C CYS A 73 -1.31 -4.54 9.43
N TRP A 74 -1.14 -3.84 10.56
CA TRP A 74 0.03 -3.97 11.42
C TRP A 74 -0.32 -4.60 12.76
N THR A 75 0.61 -5.37 13.30
CA THR A 75 0.49 -6.06 14.59
C THR A 75 0.92 -5.20 15.78
N ALA A 76 1.63 -4.06 15.56
CA ALA A 76 2.14 -3.19 16.62
C ALA A 76 2.21 -1.71 16.19
N GLU A 77 2.28 -0.81 17.18
CA GLU A 77 2.60 0.61 16.99
C GLU A 77 4.04 0.75 16.46
N VAL A 78 4.27 1.69 15.53
CA VAL A 78 5.61 1.95 14.99
C VAL A 78 6.21 3.17 15.65
N SER A 79 7.12 2.95 16.60
CA SER A 79 7.84 4.02 17.30
C SER A 79 8.72 4.82 16.34
N CYS A 80 8.47 6.12 16.25
CA CYS A 80 9.19 7.06 15.41
C CYS A 80 8.96 8.51 15.84
N GLU A 81 9.92 9.38 15.54
CA GLU A 81 9.69 10.82 15.60
C GLU A 81 8.77 11.28 14.46
N LEU A 82 8.15 12.45 14.62
CA LEU A 82 7.22 12.99 13.62
C LEU A 82 7.86 13.13 12.22
N ARG A 83 9.15 13.50 12.16
CA ARG A 83 9.92 13.63 10.91
C ARG A 83 10.17 12.30 10.21
N GLU A 84 10.10 11.19 10.94
CA GLU A 84 10.39 9.84 10.43
C GLU A 84 9.11 9.11 9.99
N VAL A 85 7.93 9.73 10.13
CA VAL A 85 6.64 9.08 9.85
C VAL A 85 6.54 8.53 8.43
N VAL A 86 7.04 9.25 7.43
CA VAL A 86 6.99 8.77 6.03
C VAL A 86 7.94 7.59 5.84
N GLU A 87 9.17 7.73 6.32
CA GLU A 87 10.21 6.70 6.19
C GLU A 87 9.84 5.42 6.96
N ARG A 88 9.60 5.52 8.27
CA ARG A 88 9.33 4.37 9.15
C ARG A 88 7.89 3.88 9.07
N GLY A 89 6.94 4.76 8.77
CA GLY A 89 5.53 4.41 8.62
C GLY A 89 5.22 3.93 7.21
N VAL A 90 5.23 4.84 6.24
CA VAL A 90 4.76 4.57 4.87
C VAL A 90 5.70 3.62 4.13
N PHE A 91 7.01 3.89 4.11
CA PHE A 91 7.97 3.01 3.44
C PHE A 91 8.34 1.78 4.29
N GLY A 92 8.40 1.93 5.62
CA GLY A 92 8.57 0.81 6.53
C GLY A 92 7.46 -0.25 6.40
N PHE A 93 6.25 0.15 6.03
CA PHE A 93 5.19 -0.80 5.69
C PHE A 93 5.57 -1.72 4.51
N LEU A 94 6.28 -1.22 3.50
CA LEU A 94 6.68 -2.03 2.33
C LEU A 94 7.63 -3.17 2.72
N GLN A 95 8.39 -3.01 3.81
CA GLN A 95 9.25 -4.06 4.38
C GLN A 95 8.45 -5.18 5.05
N THR A 96 7.18 -4.95 5.37
CA THR A 96 6.38 -5.94 6.09
C THR A 96 6.00 -7.06 5.14
N PRO A 97 6.42 -8.32 5.41
CA PRO A 97 6.16 -9.43 4.52
C PRO A 97 4.67 -9.61 4.32
N ASN A 98 4.30 -10.07 3.13
CA ASN A 98 2.91 -10.27 2.77
C ASN A 98 2.18 -11.14 3.81
N ASN A 99 1.06 -10.66 4.34
CA ASN A 99 0.24 -11.36 5.33
C ASN A 99 -0.61 -12.38 4.57
N THR A 100 -0.08 -13.60 4.57
CA THR A 100 -0.72 -14.81 4.03
C THR A 100 -2.08 -15.09 4.68
N HIS A 101 -2.39 -14.53 5.85
CA HIS A 101 -3.69 -14.69 6.51
C HIS A 101 -4.78 -13.80 5.88
N LEU A 102 -4.45 -12.62 5.36
CA LEU A 102 -5.43 -11.71 4.73
C LEU A 102 -5.80 -12.11 3.31
N TYR A 103 -4.86 -12.75 2.61
CA TYR A 103 -5.01 -13.20 1.21
C TYR A 103 -5.11 -14.72 1.09
N GLY A 104 -5.39 -15.41 2.21
CA GLY A 104 -5.67 -16.85 2.26
C GLY A 104 -4.74 -17.70 1.39
N LEU A 105 -3.59 -18.11 1.91
CA LEU A 105 -2.74 -19.13 1.27
C LEU A 105 -2.27 -18.80 -0.18
N GLY A 106 -2.19 -17.52 -0.55
CA GLY A 106 -1.63 -17.10 -1.85
C GLY A 106 -2.65 -16.78 -2.92
N VAL A 107 -3.85 -16.33 -2.57
CA VAL A 107 -4.84 -15.85 -3.54
C VAL A 107 -4.61 -14.35 -3.79
N SER A 108 -4.75 -13.88 -5.03
CA SER A 108 -4.81 -12.45 -5.39
C SER A 108 -6.26 -11.97 -5.43
N HIS A 109 -6.49 -10.71 -5.06
CA HIS A 109 -7.79 -10.05 -5.24
C HIS A 109 -7.87 -9.22 -6.53
N ASN A 110 -6.75 -9.03 -7.23
CA ASN A 110 -6.67 -8.23 -8.44
C ASN A 110 -6.97 -9.11 -9.65
N ALA A 111 -7.92 -8.69 -10.49
CA ALA A 111 -8.18 -9.36 -11.75
C ALA A 111 -6.99 -9.17 -12.71
N PRO A 112 -6.71 -10.13 -13.62
CA PRO A 112 -7.34 -11.44 -13.76
C PRO A 112 -6.75 -12.52 -12.84
N TYR A 113 -5.79 -12.18 -11.98
CA TYR A 113 -4.98 -13.16 -11.26
C TYR A 113 -5.71 -13.71 -10.04
N ARG A 114 -5.81 -15.03 -9.99
CA ARG A 114 -6.28 -15.73 -8.80
C ARG A 114 -5.14 -16.10 -7.87
N ASP A 115 -3.96 -16.46 -8.38
CA ASP A 115 -2.79 -16.75 -7.56
C ASP A 115 -1.93 -15.49 -7.36
N TYR A 116 -1.39 -15.32 -6.16
CA TYR A 116 -0.61 -14.15 -5.78
C TYR A 116 0.83 -14.20 -6.30
N ASP A 117 1.42 -15.39 -6.44
CA ASP A 117 2.73 -15.57 -7.08
C ASP A 117 2.64 -15.20 -8.57
N GLU A 118 1.57 -15.64 -9.24
CA GLU A 118 1.29 -15.26 -10.63
C GLU A 118 1.09 -13.75 -10.77
N PHE A 119 0.34 -13.13 -9.85
CA PHE A 119 0.17 -11.67 -9.82
C PHE A 119 1.52 -10.95 -9.69
N LEU A 120 2.36 -11.32 -8.71
CA LEU A 120 3.67 -10.69 -8.51
C LEU A 120 4.60 -10.89 -9.71
N GLY A 121 4.61 -12.09 -10.30
CA GLY A 121 5.36 -12.38 -11.52
C GLY A 121 4.92 -11.50 -12.70
N ALA A 122 3.61 -11.31 -12.87
CA ALA A 122 3.06 -10.45 -13.91
C ALA A 122 3.36 -8.97 -13.67
N VAL A 123 3.30 -8.48 -12.43
CA VAL A 123 3.68 -7.10 -12.09
C VAL A 123 5.15 -6.86 -12.41
N GLN A 124 6.05 -7.79 -12.05
CA GLN A 124 7.46 -7.67 -12.40
C GLN A 124 7.69 -7.67 -13.92
N ALA A 125 7.03 -8.57 -14.65
CA ALA A 125 7.14 -8.66 -16.11
C ALA A 125 6.62 -7.40 -16.82
N ASN A 126 5.60 -6.73 -16.26
CA ASN A 126 5.04 -5.47 -16.78
C ASN A 126 5.72 -4.21 -16.22
N GLN A 127 6.77 -4.35 -15.41
CA GLN A 127 7.45 -3.23 -14.74
C GLN A 127 6.49 -2.34 -13.92
N GLY A 128 5.47 -2.95 -13.31
CA GLY A 128 4.45 -2.23 -12.54
C GLY A 128 3.09 -2.89 -12.59
N VAL A 129 2.17 -2.34 -11.79
CA VAL A 129 0.78 -2.81 -11.72
C VAL A 129 -0.01 -2.14 -12.85
N ASN A 130 -0.64 -2.93 -13.72
CA ASN A 130 -1.54 -2.39 -14.73
C ASN A 130 -2.79 -1.79 -14.06
N ALA A 131 -3.23 -0.63 -14.54
CA ALA A 131 -4.42 0.06 -14.02
C ALA A 131 -5.69 -0.80 -14.10
N ASP A 132 -5.84 -1.63 -15.13
CA ASP A 132 -7.00 -2.51 -15.31
C ASP A 132 -7.11 -3.62 -14.26
N TRP A 133 -6.02 -3.89 -13.53
CA TRP A 133 -5.99 -4.87 -12.45
C TRP A 133 -6.44 -4.27 -11.11
N LEU A 134 -6.43 -2.94 -11.01
CA LEU A 134 -6.68 -2.22 -9.77
C LEU A 134 -8.17 -2.19 -9.44
N ILE A 135 -8.47 -2.42 -8.16
CA ILE A 135 -9.84 -2.37 -7.65
C ILE A 135 -10.12 -0.95 -7.15
N PRO A 136 -11.16 -0.26 -7.63
CA PRO A 136 -11.54 1.06 -7.11
C PRO A 136 -11.77 1.05 -5.60
N ALA A 137 -11.24 2.07 -4.91
CA ALA A 137 -11.47 2.26 -3.48
C ALA A 137 -12.84 2.92 -3.19
N GLY A 138 -13.47 3.51 -4.21
CA GLY A 138 -14.76 4.20 -4.09
C GLY A 138 -14.67 5.55 -3.36
N LYS A 139 -13.49 6.17 -3.35
CA LYS A 139 -13.20 7.46 -2.71
C LYS A 139 -12.20 8.25 -3.55
N THR A 140 -12.30 9.57 -3.47
CA THR A 140 -11.29 10.54 -3.90
C THR A 140 -10.20 10.72 -2.85
N VAL A 141 -9.10 11.39 -3.22
CA VAL A 141 -8.02 11.75 -2.29
C VAL A 141 -8.53 12.60 -1.12
N SER A 142 -9.42 13.57 -1.38
CA SER A 142 -9.98 14.42 -0.33
C SER A 142 -10.78 13.61 0.70
N GLU A 143 -11.66 12.72 0.24
CA GLU A 143 -12.49 11.88 1.12
C GLU A 143 -11.64 10.89 1.93
N PHE A 144 -10.59 10.33 1.31
CA PHE A 144 -9.65 9.45 1.99
C PHE A 144 -8.88 10.15 3.12
N HIS A 145 -8.41 11.37 2.86
CA HIS A 145 -7.67 12.18 3.85
C HIS A 145 -8.54 12.65 5.03
N GLN A 146 -9.86 12.79 4.83
CA GLN A 146 -10.80 13.27 5.84
C GLN A 146 -11.45 12.18 6.71
N ALA A 147 -11.42 10.92 6.26
CA ALA A 147 -11.96 9.79 7.02
C ALA A 147 -11.12 9.46 8.28
#